data_AF-A0A7S1ZV84-F1
#
_entry.id   AF-A0A7S1ZV84-F1
#
_cell.length_a   1.000
_cell.length_b   1.000
_cell.length_c   1.000
_cell.angle_alpha   90.00
_cell.angle_beta   90.00
_cell.angle_gamma   90.00
#
_symmetry.space_group_name_H-M   'P 1'
#
loop_
_entity.id
_entity.type
_entity.pdbx_description
1 polymer ?
#
loop_
_entity_poly.entity_id
_entity_poly.type
_entity_poly.pdbx_seq_one_letter_code
_entity_poly.pdbx_strand_id
1 'polypeptide(L)'
;DDKVGIASINKAGWDLIQRKLLHAMMTNDEFYYVLGGHSAAAGHGNDFIQSKAIEFHYIMEPVFDKLGVRLISRNMAQGGEGTTHSAMAGSHIYGESDIIHWDSGMTEKNPGA
;
A
#
# COMPACT_ATOMS: atom_id res chain seq x y z
N ASP A 1 -22.83 15.18 -14.52
CA ASP A 1 -22.72 14.01 -13.63
C ASP A 1 -21.54 13.16 -14.02
N ASP A 2 -20.36 13.54 -13.53
CA ASP A 2 -19.17 12.71 -13.65
C ASP A 2 -19.42 11.44 -12.83
N LYS A 3 -19.48 10.30 -13.52
CA LYS A 3 -19.56 8.99 -12.88
C LYS A 3 -18.26 8.78 -12.14
N VAL A 4 -18.25 9.09 -10.84
CA VAL A 4 -17.15 8.74 -9.94
C VAL A 4 -17.01 7.22 -10.01
N GLY A 5 -15.89 6.74 -10.53
CA GLY A 5 -15.59 5.31 -10.60
C GLY A 5 -15.56 4.68 -9.21
N ILE A 6 -15.40 3.35 -9.15
CA ILE A 6 -15.28 2.58 -7.89
C ILE A 6 -14.09 3.01 -7.00
N ALA A 7 -13.17 3.80 -7.55
CA ALA A 7 -12.05 4.40 -6.84
C ALA A 7 -11.91 5.87 -7.28
N SER A 8 -11.49 6.71 -6.35
CA SER A 8 -11.18 8.12 -6.62
C SER A 8 -9.80 8.46 -6.07
N ILE A 9 -9.08 9.31 -6.78
CA ILE A 9 -7.83 9.91 -6.32
C ILE A 9 -7.95 11.42 -6.47
N ASN A 10 -7.55 12.17 -5.45
CA ASN A 10 -7.51 13.61 -5.56
C ASN A 10 -6.29 14.05 -6.39
N LYS A 11 -6.35 15.25 -6.96
CA LYS A 11 -5.29 15.76 -7.85
C LYS A 11 -3.92 15.80 -7.18
N ALA A 12 -3.86 16.22 -5.91
CA ALA A 12 -2.59 16.31 -5.18
C ALA A 12 -1.93 14.93 -4.98
N GLY A 13 -2.71 13.91 -4.65
CA GLY A 13 -2.24 12.54 -4.51
C GLY A 13 -1.72 11.98 -5.83
N TRP A 14 -2.43 12.24 -6.93
CA TRP A 14 -1.97 11.86 -8.26
C TRP A 14 -0.64 12.52 -8.63
N ASP A 15 -0.53 13.84 -8.45
CA ASP A 15 0.69 14.60 -8.73
C ASP A 15 1.88 14.10 -7.89
N LEU A 16 1.65 13.73 -6.63
CA LEU A 16 2.69 13.18 -5.74
C LEU A 16 3.17 11.81 -6.20
N ILE A 17 2.27 10.91 -6.59
CA ILE A 17 2.63 9.58 -7.09
C ILE A 17 3.48 9.70 -8.36
N GLN A 18 3.07 10.58 -9.30
CA GLN A 18 3.84 10.83 -10.51
C GLN A 18 5.26 11.33 -10.19
N ARG A 19 5.39 12.29 -9.25
CA ARG A 19 6.70 12.83 -8.85
C ARG A 19 7.57 11.79 -8.18
N LYS A 20 7.02 10.97 -7.29
CA LYS A 20 7.76 9.89 -6.61
C LYS A 20 8.25 8.83 -7.58
N LEU A 21 7.40 8.42 -8.52
CA LEU A 21 7.80 7.47 -9.56
C LEU A 21 8.89 8.04 -10.46
N LEU A 22 8.71 9.27 -10.95
CA LEU A 22 9.73 9.94 -11.77
C LEU A 22 11.03 10.14 -11.02
N HIS A 23 10.96 10.49 -9.74
CA HIS A 23 12.14 10.60 -8.88
C HIS A 23 12.89 9.27 -8.85
N ALA A 24 12.22 8.16 -8.50
CA ALA A 24 12.82 6.84 -8.43
C ALA A 24 13.47 6.43 -9.76
N MET A 25 12.81 6.69 -10.90
CA MET A 25 13.37 6.44 -12.23
C MET A 25 14.64 7.25 -12.52
N MET A 26 14.71 8.51 -12.05
CA MET A 26 15.84 9.40 -12.33
C MET A 26 17.02 9.18 -11.38
N THR A 27 16.76 8.80 -10.13
CA THR A 27 17.78 8.66 -9.07
C THR A 27 18.20 7.21 -8.82
N ASN A 28 17.58 6.23 -9.49
CA ASN A 28 17.72 4.79 -9.19
C ASN A 28 17.34 4.47 -7.74
N ASP A 29 16.36 5.19 -7.21
CA ASP A 29 15.84 4.96 -5.87
C ASP A 29 14.89 3.75 -5.86
N GLU A 30 14.67 3.22 -4.67
CA GLU A 30 13.67 2.18 -4.43
C GLU A 30 12.27 2.78 -4.44
N PHE A 31 11.27 1.98 -4.81
CA PHE A 31 9.88 2.38 -4.71
C PHE A 31 9.14 1.45 -3.73
N TYR A 32 8.60 2.04 -2.65
CA TYR A 32 8.04 1.29 -1.54
C TYR A 32 6.52 1.21 -1.60
N TYR A 33 6.01 -0.02 -1.68
CA TYR A 33 4.61 -0.36 -1.49
C TYR A 33 4.43 -1.06 -0.15
N VAL A 34 3.59 -0.49 0.72
CA VAL A 34 3.31 -1.04 2.05
C VAL A 34 1.82 -1.36 2.17
N LEU A 35 1.51 -2.63 2.47
CA LEU A 35 0.16 -3.06 2.83
C LEU A 35 0.00 -2.99 4.35
N GLY A 36 -0.95 -2.18 4.81
CA GLY A 36 -1.43 -2.16 6.18
C GLY A 36 -2.90 -2.57 6.23
N GLY A 37 -3.37 -3.01 7.39
CA GLY A 37 -4.75 -3.48 7.52
C GLY A 37 -4.94 -4.58 8.53
N HIS A 38 -6.07 -5.26 8.43
CA HIS A 38 -6.49 -6.30 9.36
C HIS A 38 -6.02 -7.72 8.96
N SER A 39 -6.51 -8.73 9.67
CA SER A 39 -6.17 -10.15 9.46
C SER A 39 -6.31 -10.65 8.02
N ALA A 40 -7.33 -10.22 7.26
CA ALA A 40 -7.49 -10.64 5.86
C ALA A 40 -6.48 -9.96 4.94
N ALA A 41 -6.17 -8.67 5.17
CA ALA A 41 -5.10 -7.98 4.46
C ALA A 41 -3.73 -8.61 4.74
N ALA A 42 -3.50 -9.07 5.98
CA ALA A 42 -2.30 -9.83 6.35
C ALA A 42 -2.22 -11.19 5.63
N GLY A 43 -3.33 -11.72 5.13
CA GLY A 43 -3.40 -13.01 4.44
C GLY A 43 -3.68 -14.21 5.35
N HIS A 44 -4.31 -14.00 6.51
CA HIS A 44 -4.70 -15.13 7.37
C HIS A 44 -5.68 -16.07 6.65
N GLY A 45 -5.29 -17.34 6.52
CA GLY A 45 -6.06 -18.36 5.81
C GLY A 45 -5.63 -18.60 4.36
N ASN A 46 -4.69 -17.81 3.84
CA ASN A 46 -4.10 -17.98 2.51
C ASN A 46 -2.70 -18.60 2.58
N ASP A 47 -2.27 -19.22 1.48
CA ASP A 47 -0.84 -19.50 1.26
C ASP A 47 -0.08 -18.18 1.11
N PHE A 48 1.20 -18.16 1.50
CA PHE A 48 2.03 -16.94 1.45
C PHE A 48 2.01 -16.25 0.07
N ILE A 49 2.08 -17.06 -1.00
CA ILE A 49 2.07 -16.58 -2.39
C ILE A 49 0.72 -16.02 -2.86
N GLN A 50 -0.37 -16.31 -2.14
CA GLN A 50 -1.73 -15.84 -2.41
C GLN A 50 -2.11 -14.63 -1.54
N SER A 51 -1.14 -14.02 -0.87
CA SER A 51 -1.37 -12.78 -0.12
C SER A 51 -1.36 -11.58 -1.07
N LYS A 52 -2.24 -10.60 -0.82
CA LYS A 52 -2.39 -9.39 -1.66
C LYS A 52 -1.07 -8.67 -1.91
N ALA A 53 -0.19 -8.61 -0.90
CA ALA A 53 1.12 -7.97 -1.03
C ALA A 53 2.06 -8.72 -1.99
N ILE A 54 2.05 -10.05 -1.95
CA ILE A 54 2.89 -10.89 -2.82
C ILE A 54 2.34 -10.91 -4.25
N GLU A 55 1.02 -11.01 -4.43
CA GLU A 55 0.41 -10.92 -5.76
C GLU A 55 0.69 -9.56 -6.41
N PHE A 56 0.55 -8.46 -5.67
CA PHE A 56 0.91 -7.13 -6.15
C PHE A 56 2.38 -7.07 -6.56
N HIS A 57 3.29 -7.59 -5.72
CA HIS A 57 4.71 -7.61 -6.03
C HIS A 57 5.00 -8.40 -7.30
N TYR A 58 4.44 -9.60 -7.44
CA TYR A 58 4.65 -10.47 -8.59
C TYR A 58 4.19 -9.84 -9.90
N ILE A 59 3.08 -9.10 -9.88
CA ILE A 59 2.53 -8.44 -11.07
C ILE A 59 3.32 -7.16 -11.41
N MET A 60 3.68 -6.38 -10.41
CA MET A 60 4.23 -5.04 -10.63
C MET A 60 5.76 -5.00 -10.71
N GLU A 61 6.47 -5.94 -10.08
CA GLU A 61 7.94 -5.96 -10.12
C GLU A 61 8.49 -5.95 -11.56
N PRO A 62 7.97 -6.74 -12.52
CA PRO A 62 8.49 -6.71 -13.88
C PRO A 62 8.22 -5.37 -14.58
N VAL A 63 7.13 -4.69 -14.22
CA VAL A 63 6.80 -3.36 -14.79
C VAL A 63 7.78 -2.31 -14.26
N PHE A 64 8.05 -2.33 -12.96
CA PHE A 64 8.98 -1.40 -12.32
C PHE A 64 10.43 -1.67 -12.75
N ASP A 65 10.83 -2.94 -12.89
CA ASP A 65 12.15 -3.33 -13.41
C ASP A 65 12.39 -2.77 -14.82
N LYS A 66 11.39 -2.82 -15.71
CA LYS A 66 11.48 -2.19 -17.04
C LYS A 66 11.63 -0.67 -17.01
N LEU A 67 11.17 -0.03 -15.94
CA LEU A 67 11.34 1.40 -15.72
C LEU A 67 12.66 1.74 -15.00
N GLY A 68 13.49 0.73 -14.69
CA GLY A 68 14.74 0.91 -13.95
C GLY A 68 14.54 1.16 -12.45
N VAL A 69 13.39 0.77 -11.90
CA VAL A 69 13.02 1.02 -10.50
C VAL A 69 12.91 -0.31 -9.76
N ARG A 70 13.55 -0.41 -8.58
CA ARG A 70 13.36 -1.58 -7.72
C ARG A 70 12.14 -1.41 -6.84
N LEU A 71 11.13 -2.25 -7.05
CA LEU A 71 9.94 -2.32 -6.21
C LEU A 71 10.25 -3.07 -4.89
N ILE A 72 9.87 -2.49 -3.76
CA ILE A 72 9.88 -3.15 -2.46
C ILE A 72 8.47 -3.20 -1.90
N SER A 73 7.93 -4.42 -1.80
CA SER A 73 6.61 -4.68 -1.25
C SER A 73 6.72 -5.20 0.17
N ARG A 74 6.05 -4.55 1.13
CA ARG A 74 6.02 -4.95 2.55
C ARG A 74 4.60 -5.23 2.98
N ASN A 75 4.39 -6.38 3.62
CA ASN A 75 3.13 -6.69 4.29
C ASN A 75 3.27 -6.39 5.78
N MET A 76 2.70 -5.26 6.20
CA MET A 76 2.69 -4.77 7.58
C MET A 76 1.27 -4.77 8.16
N ALA A 77 0.35 -5.54 7.56
CA ALA A 77 -0.98 -5.74 8.09
C ALA A 77 -0.94 -6.66 9.32
N GLN A 78 -1.77 -6.37 10.32
CA GLN A 78 -1.81 -7.10 11.58
C GLN A 78 -3.23 -7.56 11.89
N GLY A 79 -3.38 -8.80 12.32
CA GLY A 79 -4.68 -9.35 12.72
C GLY A 79 -5.09 -8.90 14.11
N GLY A 80 -6.41 -8.73 14.32
CA GLY A 80 -6.97 -8.47 15.65
C GLY A 80 -6.79 -7.04 16.17
N GLU A 81 -6.09 -6.18 15.44
CA GLU A 81 -5.80 -4.80 15.83
C GLU A 81 -6.71 -3.78 15.13
N GLY A 82 -7.06 -2.72 15.86
CA GLY A 82 -7.73 -1.54 15.31
C GLY A 82 -6.73 -0.54 14.69
N THR A 83 -7.25 0.48 14.01
CA THR A 83 -6.45 1.53 13.37
C THR A 83 -5.70 2.43 14.35
N THR A 84 -6.11 2.49 15.62
CA THR A 84 -5.53 3.40 16.61
C THR A 84 -4.02 3.16 16.81
N HIS A 85 -3.59 1.91 16.88
CA HIS A 85 -2.17 1.56 17.00
C HIS A 85 -1.37 2.01 15.75
N SER A 86 -1.95 1.78 14.57
CA SER A 86 -1.40 2.23 13.28
C SER A 86 -1.39 3.75 13.13
N ALA A 87 -2.37 4.46 13.67
CA ALA A 87 -2.42 5.92 13.65
C ALA A 87 -1.37 6.54 14.60
N MET A 88 -1.12 5.91 15.74
CA MET A 88 -0.16 6.40 16.74
C MET A 88 1.31 6.08 16.40
N ALA A 89 1.56 4.94 15.74
CA ALA A 89 2.92 4.47 15.44
C ALA A 89 3.18 4.23 13.94
N GLY A 90 2.32 4.75 13.05
CA GLY A 90 2.32 4.41 11.62
C GLY A 90 3.66 4.61 10.91
N SER A 91 4.36 5.71 11.15
CA SER A 91 5.68 5.94 10.52
C SER A 91 6.75 4.94 10.97
N HIS A 92 6.70 4.50 12.22
CA HIS A 92 7.61 3.50 12.76
C HIS A 92 7.24 2.07 12.35
N ILE A 93 5.94 1.79 12.23
CA ILE A 93 5.43 0.49 11.81
C ILE A 93 5.66 0.29 10.30
N TYR A 94 5.35 1.28 9.47
CA TYR A 94 5.39 1.15 8.01
C TYR A 94 6.76 1.51 7.42
N GLY A 95 7.58 2.27 8.18
CA GLY A 95 8.89 2.73 7.74
C GLY A 95 8.78 3.64 6.52
N GLU A 96 9.74 3.52 5.61
CA GLU A 96 9.68 4.22 4.33
C GLU A 96 8.58 3.65 3.44
N SER A 97 7.72 4.54 2.91
CA SER A 97 6.55 4.20 2.11
C SER A 97 6.28 5.27 1.06
N ASP A 98 6.19 4.89 -0.21
CA ASP A 98 5.72 5.76 -1.29
C ASP A 98 4.22 5.58 -1.53
N ILE A 99 3.73 4.34 -1.38
CA ILE A 99 2.31 4.01 -1.39
C ILE A 99 1.98 3.18 -0.15
N ILE A 100 0.96 3.61 0.58
CA ILE A 100 0.33 2.81 1.64
C ILE A 100 -1.04 2.35 1.14
N HIS A 101 -1.20 1.04 1.00
CA HIS A 101 -2.51 0.41 0.83
C HIS A 101 -3.07 0.11 2.22
N TRP A 102 -4.16 0.77 2.57
CA TRP A 102 -4.85 0.59 3.85
C TRP A 102 -6.12 -0.26 3.67
N ASP A 103 -6.14 -1.47 4.24
CA ASP A 103 -7.26 -2.42 4.14
C ASP A 103 -7.70 -2.92 5.53
N SER A 104 -8.47 -2.09 6.22
CA SER A 104 -8.88 -2.25 7.63
C SER A 104 -10.41 -2.32 7.81
N GLY A 105 -11.18 -2.28 6.72
CA GLY A 105 -12.63 -2.04 6.76
C GLY A 105 -13.43 -3.09 7.54
N MET A 106 -12.91 -4.31 7.73
CA MET A 106 -13.56 -5.34 8.54
C MET A 106 -13.46 -5.09 10.06
N THR A 107 -12.39 -4.44 10.51
CA THR A 107 -12.10 -4.22 11.94
C THR A 107 -12.40 -2.80 12.40
N GLU A 108 -12.57 -1.86 11.48
CA GLU A 108 -13.01 -0.51 11.79
C GLU A 108 -14.48 -0.50 12.22
N LYS A 109 -14.78 0.14 13.37
CA LYS A 109 -16.15 0.60 13.62
C LYS A 109 -16.44 1.77 12.68
N ASN A 110 -17.70 1.86 12.22
CA ASN A 110 -18.23 2.90 11.32
C ASN A 110 -17.49 4.25 11.40
N PRO A 111 -17.30 4.96 10.26
CA PRO A 111 -16.47 6.16 10.18
C PRO A 111 -16.90 7.19 11.24
N GLY A 112 -16.04 7.40 12.25
CA GLY A 112 -16.26 8.35 13.34
C GLY A 112 -16.28 7.78 14.77
N ALA A 113 -15.75 6.57 15.01
CA ALA A 113 -15.47 6.09 16.37
C ALA A 113 -14.04 6.42 16.82
#